data_AF-A0A9D8SIB0-F1
#
_entry.id   AF-A0A9D8SIB0-F1
#
_cell.length_a   1.000
_cell.length_b   1.000
_cell.length_c   1.000
_cell.angle_alpha   90.00
_cell.angle_beta   90.00
_cell.angle_gamma   90.00
#
_symmetry.space_group_name_H-M   'P 1'
#
loop_
_entity.id
_entity.type
_entity.pdbx_description
1 polymer ?
#
loop_
_entity_poly.entity_id
_entity_poly.type
_entity_poly.pdbx_seq_one_letter_code
_entity_poly.pdbx_strand_id
1 'polypeptide(L)' 'MIEISSWMDKFVGALEERFGDRVWFVGLQGSYGRGEATETSDIDVVVILDELTAQDIQAYNAMLDILPNREL' A
#
# COMPACT_ATOMS: atom_id res chain seq x y z
N MET A 1 4.67 11.43 13.19
CA MET A 1 5.19 10.73 11.99
C MET A 1 4.72 9.28 12.05
N ILE A 2 4.32 8.69 10.94
CA ILE A 2 3.83 7.30 10.92
C ILE A 2 5.04 6.35 10.99
N GLU A 3 4.93 5.30 11.78
CA GLU A 3 5.90 4.18 11.77
C GLU A 3 5.73 3.40 10.45
N ILE A 4 6.42 3.87 9.40
CA ILE A 4 6.18 3.44 8.02
C ILE A 4 6.39 1.94 7.82
N SER A 5 7.37 1.33 8.51
CA SER A 5 7.59 -0.13 8.44
C SER A 5 6.37 -0.90 8.95
N SER A 6 5.80 -0.48 10.09
CA SER A 6 4.60 -1.14 10.64
C SER A 6 3.36 -0.92 9.76
N TRP A 7 3.25 0.25 9.12
CA TRP A 7 2.18 0.50 8.16
C TRP A 7 2.33 -0.39 6.92
N MET A 8 3.54 -0.48 6.37
CA MET A 8 3.86 -1.33 5.21
C MET A 8 3.61 -2.81 5.49
N ASP A 9 3.95 -3.31 6.67
CA ASP A 9 3.68 -4.71 7.05
C ASP A 9 2.18 -5.03 7.02
N LYS A 10 1.35 -4.10 7.51
CA LYS A 10 -0.13 -4.26 7.46
C LYS A 10 -0.65 -4.18 6.03
N PHE A 11 -0.14 -3.24 5.24
CA PHE A 11 -0.51 -3.08 3.84
C PHE A 11 -0.17 -4.33 3.01
N VAL A 12 1.04 -4.87 3.16
CA VAL A 12 1.48 -6.10 2.50
C VAL A 12 0.63 -7.29 2.95
N GLY A 13 0.37 -7.44 4.26
CA GLY A 13 -0.51 -8.51 4.74
C GLY A 13 -1.92 -8.45 4.16
N ALA A 14 -2.51 -7.27 4.05
CA ALA A 14 -3.83 -7.08 3.42
C ALA A 14 -3.81 -7.40 1.91
N LEU A 15 -2.73 -7.02 1.21
CA LEU A 15 -2.53 -7.36 -0.20
C LEU A 15 -2.38 -8.87 -0.41
N GLU A 16 -1.57 -9.53 0.40
CA GLU A 16 -1.37 -10.99 0.31
C GLU A 16 -2.67 -11.74 0.63
N GLU A 17 -3.43 -11.30 1.63
CA GLU A 17 -4.76 -11.87 1.92
C GLU A 17 -5.72 -11.70 0.74
N ARG A 18 -5.65 -10.55 0.06
CA ARG A 18 -6.60 -10.21 -1.01
C ARG A 18 -6.25 -10.80 -2.37
N PHE A 19 -4.97 -10.77 -2.74
CA PHE A 19 -4.49 -11.08 -4.09
C PHE A 19 -3.54 -12.29 -4.12
N GLY A 20 -2.96 -12.70 -2.99
CA GLY A 20 -2.11 -13.88 -2.87
C GLY A 20 -0.94 -13.89 -3.86
N ASP A 21 -0.74 -15.03 -4.53
CA ASP A 21 0.34 -15.26 -5.49
C ASP A 21 0.34 -14.31 -6.70
N ARG A 22 -0.74 -13.53 -6.88
CA ARG A 22 -0.82 -12.50 -7.93
C ARG A 22 0.05 -11.28 -7.63
N VAL A 23 0.46 -11.07 -6.37
CA VAL A 23 1.33 -9.94 -5.99
C VAL A 23 2.77 -10.24 -6.39
N TRP A 24 3.29 -9.54 -7.39
CA TRP A 24 4.68 -9.71 -7.84
C TRP A 24 5.65 -8.77 -7.15
N PHE A 25 5.18 -7.58 -6.77
CA PHE A 25 6.02 -6.58 -6.15
C PHE A 25 5.20 -5.59 -5.33
N VAL A 26 5.75 -5.18 -4.20
CA VAL A 26 5.29 -4.05 -3.39
C VAL A 26 6.50 -3.19 -3.05
N GLY A 27 6.40 -1.88 -3.29
CA GLY A 27 7.51 -0.96 -3.03
C GLY A 27 7.04 0.37 -2.44
N LEU A 28 7.74 0.82 -1.40
CA LEU A 28 7.57 2.16 -0.85
C LEU A 28 8.23 3.19 -1.76
N GLN A 29 7.49 4.23 -2.12
CA GLN A 29 7.94 5.33 -2.95
C GLN A 29 7.78 6.66 -2.21
N GLY A 30 7.91 7.78 -2.93
CA GLY A 30 7.63 9.09 -2.35
C GLY A 30 8.66 9.56 -1.32
N SER A 31 8.23 10.51 -0.50
CA SER A 31 9.08 11.12 0.53
C SER A 31 9.54 10.09 1.58
N TYR A 32 8.67 9.16 1.97
CA TYR A 32 9.04 8.05 2.86
C TYR A 32 10.10 7.14 2.22
N GLY A 33 9.95 6.79 0.94
CA GLY A 33 10.95 5.99 0.21
C GLY A 33 12.31 6.67 0.06
N ARG A 34 12.36 8.01 0.05
CA ARG A 34 13.61 8.81 -0.01
C ARG A 34 14.18 9.21 1.36
N GLY A 35 13.46 8.95 2.44
CA GLY A 35 13.84 9.44 3.78
C GLY A 35 13.62 10.94 4.00
N GLU A 36 12.76 11.56 3.19
CA GLU A 36 12.43 12.99 3.20
C GLU A 36 11.05 13.28 3.82
N ALA A 37 10.40 12.27 4.40
CA ALA A 37 9.05 12.40 4.93
C ALA A 37 8.96 13.40 6.11
N THR A 38 7.89 14.17 6.09
CA THR A 38 7.48 15.10 7.15
C THR A 38 6.21 14.60 7.84
N GLU A 39 5.76 15.28 8.89
CA GLU A 39 4.51 14.92 9.58
C GLU A 39 3.26 15.03 8.71
N THR A 40 3.34 15.80 7.62
CA THR A 40 2.25 16.01 6.66
C THR A 40 2.49 15.27 5.34
N SER A 41 3.44 14.33 5.29
CA SER A 41 3.69 13.54 4.10
C SER A 41 2.70 12.39 3.97
N ASP A 42 2.21 12.21 2.76
CA ASP A 42 1.39 11.07 2.35
C ASP A 42 2.25 9.80 2.23
N ILE A 43 1.61 8.64 2.04
CA ILE A 43 2.30 7.36 1.84
C ILE A 43 2.12 6.89 0.40
N ASP A 44 3.20 6.95 -0.37
CA ASP A 44 3.21 6.49 -1.76
C ASP A 44 3.67 5.02 -1.84
N VAL A 45 2.85 4.15 -2.40
CA VAL A 45 3.19 2.74 -2.62
C VAL A 45 2.93 2.32 -4.06
N VAL A 46 3.85 1.54 -4.62
CA VAL A 46 3.64 0.84 -5.89
C VAL A 46 3.33 -0.63 -5.64
N VAL A 47 2.32 -1.14 -6.34
CA VAL A 47 1.95 -2.57 -6.33
C VAL A 47 1.94 -3.05 -7.77
N ILE A 48 2.60 -4.19 -8.03
CA ILE A 48 2.56 -4.87 -9.32
C ILE A 48 1.86 -6.20 -9.11
N LEU A 49 0.77 -6.40 -9.86
CA LEU A 49 0.07 -7.66 -9.96
C LEU A 49 0.44 -8.38 -11.27
N ASP A 50 0.19 -9.68 -11.34
CA ASP A 50 0.30 -10.49 -12.56
C ASP A 50 -0.54 -9.95 -13.74
N GLU A 51 -1.74 -9.48 -13.42
CA GLU A 51 -2.68 -8.77 -14.30
C GLU A 51 -3.47 -7.76 -13.46
N LEU A 52 -3.83 -6.61 -14.06
CA LEU A 52 -4.70 -5.62 -13.44
C LEU A 52 -6.04 -5.55 -14.18
N THR A 53 -7.12 -5.94 -13.49
CA THR A 53 -8.49 -5.77 -13.98
C THR A 53 -9.20 -4.60 -13.30
N ALA A 54 -10.32 -4.15 -13.87
CA ALA A 54 -11.15 -3.13 -13.23
C ALA A 54 -11.70 -3.59 -11.87
N GLN A 55 -11.98 -4.89 -11.72
CA GLN A 55 -12.43 -5.49 -10.48
C GLN A 55 -11.32 -5.49 -9.43
N ASP A 56 -10.06 -5.69 -9.83
CA ASP A 56 -8.91 -5.60 -8.93
C ASP A 56 -8.76 -4.19 -8.37
N ILE A 57 -9.02 -3.15 -9.17
CA ILE A 57 -8.99 -1.75 -8.71
C ILE A 57 -10.07 -1.52 -7.64
N GLN A 58 -11.29 -2.02 -7.84
CA GLN A 58 -12.36 -1.90 -6.84
C GLN A 58 -12.03 -2.67 -5.56
N ALA A 59 -11.50 -3.88 -5.72
CA ALA A 59 -11.04 -4.73 -4.62
C ALA A 59 -9.93 -4.08 -3.80
N TYR A 60 -8.93 -3.52 -4.48
CA TYR A 60 -7.83 -2.78 -3.87
C TYR A 60 -8.35 -1.55 -3.11
N ASN A 61 -9.24 -0.77 -3.73
CA ASN A 61 -9.83 0.40 -3.07
C ASN A 61 -10.62 0.03 -1.81
N ALA A 62 -11.39 -1.07 -1.83
CA ALA A 62 -12.10 -1.55 -0.64
C ALA A 62 -11.14 -2.10 0.42
N MET A 63 -10.05 -2.75 0.02
CA MET A 63 -9.00 -3.21 0.93
C MET A 63 -8.33 -2.02 1.67
N LEU A 64 -8.17 -0.87 1.04
CA LEU A 64 -7.60 0.29 1.71
C LEU A 64 -8.47 0.80 2.90
N ASP A 65 -9.77 0.45 2.98
CA ASP A 65 -10.66 0.87 4.08
C ASP A 65 -10.29 0.24 5.43
N ILE A 66 -9.56 -0.89 5.43
CA ILE A 66 -9.13 -1.56 6.66
C ILE A 66 -7.79 -1.02 7.19
N LEU A 67 -7.12 -0.15 6.45
CA LEU A 67 -5.81 0.37 6.81
C LEU A 67 -5.93 1.67 7.61
N PRO A 68 -5.05 1.87 8.61
CA PRO A 68 -4.97 3.14 9.30
C PRO A 68 -4.50 4.24 8.34
N ASN A 69 -4.87 5.48 8.64
CA ASN A 69 -4.42 6.66 7.90
C ASN A 69 -4.87 6.71 6.43
N ARG A 70 -6.01 6.09 6.07
CA ARG A 70 -6.62 6.18 4.73
C ARG A 70 -6.83 7.61 4.23
N GLU A 71 -7.05 8.55 5.14
CA GLU A 71 -7.33 9.96 4.83
C GLU A 71 -6.08 10.76 4.45
N LEU A 72 -4.89 10.17 4.56
CA LEU A 72 -3.61 10.76 4.14
C LEU A 72 -3.29 10.36 2.69
#